data_AF-A0A146FMY9-F1
#
_entry.id   AF-A0A146FMY9-F1
#
_cell.length_a   1.000
_cell.length_b   1.000
_cell.length_c   1.000
_cell.angle_alpha   90.00
_cell.angle_beta   90.00
_cell.angle_gamma   90.00
#
_symmetry.space_group_name_H-M   'P 1'
#
loop_
_entity.id
_entity.type
_entity.pdbx_description
1 polymer ?
#
loop_
_entity_poly.entity_id
_entity_poly.type
_entity_poly.pdbx_seq_one_letter_code
_entity_poly.pdbx_strand_id
1 'polypeptide(L)'
;MVVPGWIWAVFLTIFVFFQRTVTALQLDINDEHAARTTAFNMMSYYHGNESGQTPGKLPDTWWEGGAMFMTLIQYWYWTGDSSYNEVTTQGMLWQKGNNDYFPANDSNYLGNDDQVFWGLAAMTAAELNYPEQDGQPSWLSLAQGVFNTQVPRWDTSSCQGGLRWQIWPYQAGYTTKNAISNGGLFQLAARLGRYTNNDTYTDWAEKIWDWSATTPLLQTEDWYIADTTTTEANCKDHGDIQWTYNYGTYLSGAAYMYNLTNGADKWKKGLDGLLASTFSRFFPKEYGSNVMSEVSCEPNMMCDRNQDCFKGFLSSWLTFTTTIAPYTSDQIIPKIQQSALAAAKQCSGGDSGTQCGRRWYQAQWDGETSLETDMSALSVFSSNMITHRQSQGGQSQGPLTSDTGGTSQSNPNAGTGPKDAPNKLPDITTGDRAGASILTVLFVGGWAGAITWLVYGG
;
A
#
# COMPACT_ATOMS: atom_id res chain seq x y z
N MET A 1 60.29 22.88 6.86
CA MET A 1 60.14 22.00 8.05
C MET A 1 59.61 20.68 7.53
N VAL A 2 60.40 19.60 7.66
CA VAL A 2 60.03 18.26 7.19
C VAL A 2 59.23 17.60 8.31
N VAL A 3 57.95 17.32 8.08
CA VAL A 3 57.11 16.61 9.06
C VAL A 3 57.62 15.18 9.18
N PRO A 4 58.00 14.70 10.38
CA PRO A 4 58.50 13.35 10.57
C PRO A 4 57.50 12.27 10.13
N GLY A 5 57.96 11.25 9.40
CA GLY A 5 57.10 10.18 8.86
C GLY A 5 56.32 9.37 9.90
N TRP A 6 56.73 9.39 11.18
CA TRP A 6 56.00 8.75 12.26
C TRP A 6 54.67 9.47 12.59
N ILE A 7 54.56 10.77 12.28
CA ILE A 7 53.32 11.53 12.48
C ILE A 7 52.26 11.05 11.49
N TRP A 8 52.63 10.77 10.24
CA TRP A 8 51.71 10.18 9.24
C TRP A 8 51.24 8.78 9.62
N ALA A 9 52.12 7.96 10.19
CA ALA A 9 51.75 6.64 10.70
C ALA A 9 50.77 6.74 11.88
N VAL A 10 50.97 7.68 12.81
CA VAL A 10 50.04 7.92 13.93
C VAL A 10 48.68 8.43 13.44
N PHE A 11 48.65 9.34 12.46
CA PHE A 11 47.38 9.80 11.86
C PHE A 11 46.63 8.70 11.11
N LEU A 12 47.33 7.83 10.35
CA LEU A 12 46.72 6.66 9.70
C LEU A 12 46.20 5.63 10.70
N THR A 13 46.90 5.41 11.81
CA THR A 13 46.47 4.47 12.84
C THR A 13 45.24 4.99 13.60
N ILE A 14 45.19 6.30 13.89
CA ILE A 14 44.01 6.92 14.51
C ILE A 14 42.81 6.95 13.54
N PHE A 15 43.03 7.13 12.23
CA PHE A 15 41.96 7.05 11.23
C PHE A 15 41.37 5.65 11.07
N VAL A 16 42.19 4.60 11.20
CA VAL A 16 41.71 3.20 11.14
C VAL A 16 40.96 2.80 12.42
N PHE A 17 41.33 3.35 13.59
CA PHE A 17 40.62 3.09 14.86
C PHE A 17 39.28 3.84 15.00
N PHE A 18 39.03 4.87 14.18
CA PHE A 18 37.74 5.60 14.14
C PHE A 18 36.81 5.15 13.01
N GLN A 19 37.12 4.06 12.30
CA GLN A 19 36.09 3.40 11.50
C GLN A 19 35.17 2.64 12.44
N ARG A 20 34.03 3.24 12.80
CA ARG A 20 32.90 2.47 13.34
C ARG A 20 32.60 1.38 12.32
N THR A 21 32.87 0.13 12.67
CA THR A 21 32.40 -1.00 11.89
C THR A 21 30.88 -1.01 12.01
N VAL A 22 30.19 -0.46 11.02
CA VAL A 22 28.74 -0.60 10.90
C VAL A 22 28.49 -2.01 10.40
N THR A 23 28.12 -2.90 11.30
CA THR A 23 27.61 -4.23 10.95
C THR A 23 26.16 -4.09 10.55
N ALA A 24 25.81 -4.61 9.38
CA ALA A 24 24.41 -4.72 8.96
C ALA A 24 23.57 -5.44 10.01
N LEU A 25 22.28 -5.11 10.05
CA LEU A 25 21.30 -5.76 10.89
C LEU A 25 21.40 -7.28 10.71
N GLN A 26 21.76 -7.98 11.78
CA GLN A 26 21.74 -9.44 11.76
C GLN A 26 20.28 -9.88 11.83
N LEU A 27 19.81 -10.53 10.76
CA LEU A 27 18.54 -11.23 10.77
C LEU A 27 18.79 -12.66 11.22
N ASP A 28 18.30 -13.00 12.41
CA ASP A 28 17.99 -14.39 12.74
C ASP A 28 16.55 -14.66 12.29
N ILE A 29 16.36 -15.64 11.43
CA ILE A 29 15.03 -16.04 10.94
C ILE A 29 14.12 -16.56 12.07
N ASN A 30 14.68 -16.80 13.25
CA ASN A 30 14.00 -17.28 14.45
C ASN A 30 13.81 -16.20 15.51
N ASP A 31 14.11 -14.93 15.26
CA ASP A 31 13.84 -13.83 16.20
C ASP A 31 13.17 -12.62 15.56
N GLU A 32 12.62 -11.76 16.41
CA GLU A 32 11.90 -10.55 16.01
C GLU A 32 12.79 -9.29 15.98
N HIS A 33 14.10 -9.40 16.27
CA HIS A 33 14.97 -8.26 16.51
C HIS A 33 15.08 -7.34 15.28
N ALA A 34 15.22 -7.96 14.10
CA ALA A 34 15.28 -7.21 12.85
C ALA A 34 13.97 -6.45 12.59
N ALA A 35 12.82 -7.13 12.73
CA ALA A 35 11.51 -6.51 12.55
C ALA A 35 11.29 -5.36 13.55
N ARG A 36 11.63 -5.54 14.83
CA ARG A 36 11.51 -4.51 15.86
C ARG A 36 12.38 -3.28 15.57
N THR A 37 13.62 -3.49 15.16
CA THR A 37 14.55 -2.40 14.81
C THR A 37 14.05 -1.63 13.59
N THR A 38 13.61 -2.32 12.55
CA THR A 38 13.10 -1.67 11.34
C THR A 38 11.76 -0.98 11.57
N ALA A 39 10.89 -1.51 12.44
CA ALA A 39 9.69 -0.80 12.88
C ALA A 39 10.00 0.52 13.59
N PHE A 40 11.05 0.53 14.43
CA PHE A 40 11.55 1.76 15.04
C PHE A 40 12.08 2.75 14.00
N ASN A 41 12.89 2.29 13.05
CA ASN A 41 13.42 3.16 12.00
C ASN A 41 12.30 3.77 11.15
N MET A 42 11.36 2.94 10.66
CA MET A 42 10.20 3.41 9.89
C MET A 42 9.39 4.44 10.68
N MET A 43 9.10 4.16 11.96
CA MET A 43 8.30 5.06 12.80
C MET A 43 9.03 6.34 13.21
N SER A 44 10.36 6.40 13.08
CA SER A 44 11.12 7.64 13.33
C SER A 44 10.81 8.76 12.34
N TYR A 45 10.26 8.41 11.17
CA TYR A 45 9.79 9.36 10.14
C TYR A 45 8.35 9.83 10.38
N TYR A 46 7.58 9.12 11.22
CA TYR A 46 6.18 9.43 11.44
C TYR A 46 6.00 10.37 12.63
N HIS A 47 5.54 11.59 12.34
CA HIS A 47 5.26 12.63 13.34
C HIS A 47 3.76 12.85 13.57
N GLY A 48 2.87 12.10 12.92
CA GLY A 48 1.42 12.36 12.96
C GLY A 48 0.78 12.23 14.35
N ASN A 49 1.44 11.56 15.30
CA ASN A 49 1.02 11.44 16.70
C ASN A 49 1.48 12.60 17.59
N GLU A 50 2.30 13.52 17.07
CA GLU A 50 2.77 14.68 17.83
C GLU A 50 1.69 15.78 17.92
N SER A 51 1.82 16.63 18.95
CA SER A 51 0.89 17.73 19.15
C SER A 51 0.91 18.72 17.98
N GLY A 52 -0.27 19.02 17.42
CA GLY A 52 -0.42 19.93 16.28
C GLY A 52 -0.28 19.26 14.91
N GLN A 53 0.02 17.96 14.87
CA GLN A 53 0.08 17.20 13.62
C GLN A 53 -1.28 16.55 13.29
N THR A 54 -1.36 15.94 12.11
CA THR A 54 -2.56 15.21 11.65
C THR A 54 -2.31 13.71 11.71
N PRO A 55 -2.91 12.97 12.67
CA PRO A 55 -2.72 11.53 12.77
C PRO A 55 -3.06 10.79 11.48
N GLY A 56 -2.22 9.83 11.13
CA GLY A 56 -2.37 8.97 9.97
C GLY A 56 -2.04 9.56 8.61
N LYS A 57 -1.66 10.83 8.54
CA LYS A 57 -1.19 11.44 7.31
C LYS A 57 0.33 11.60 7.33
N LEU A 58 0.99 11.26 6.23
CA LEU A 58 2.39 11.55 5.99
C LEU A 58 2.52 12.85 5.17
N PRO A 59 3.65 13.57 5.25
CA PRO A 59 3.89 14.72 4.37
C PRO A 59 3.70 14.34 2.90
N ASP A 60 2.99 15.17 2.13
CA ASP A 60 2.77 15.03 0.69
C ASP A 60 2.08 13.74 0.18
N THR A 61 1.61 12.87 1.07
CA THR A 61 0.89 11.64 0.69
C THR A 61 -0.14 11.25 1.75
N TRP A 62 -1.23 10.65 1.31
CA TRP A 62 -2.31 10.21 2.20
C TRP A 62 -2.47 8.70 2.22
N TRP A 63 -2.34 8.02 1.07
CA TRP A 63 -2.50 6.57 0.98
C TRP A 63 -1.40 5.79 1.71
N GLU A 64 -0.16 6.30 1.72
CA GLU A 64 0.96 5.63 2.40
C GLU A 64 0.74 5.57 3.92
N GLY A 65 -0.06 6.46 4.50
CA GLY A 65 -0.46 6.34 5.91
C GLY A 65 -1.24 5.05 6.17
N GLY A 66 -2.20 4.73 5.30
CA GLY A 66 -2.96 3.48 5.36
C GLY A 66 -2.08 2.26 5.11
N ALA A 67 -1.14 2.36 4.17
CA ALA A 67 -0.16 1.31 3.91
C ALA A 67 0.77 1.05 5.10
N MET A 68 1.31 2.11 5.72
CA MET A 68 2.17 2.03 6.90
C MET A 68 1.44 1.36 8.07
N PHE A 69 0.19 1.75 8.32
CA PHE A 69 -0.62 1.13 9.37
C PHE A 69 -1.00 -0.32 9.06
N MET A 70 -1.27 -0.66 7.79
CA MET A 70 -1.42 -2.05 7.38
C MET A 70 -0.17 -2.86 7.73
N THR A 71 1.03 -2.34 7.43
CA THR A 71 2.31 -2.99 7.79
C THR A 71 2.47 -3.13 9.30
N LEU A 72 2.10 -2.12 10.11
CA LEU A 72 2.20 -2.20 11.57
C LEU A 72 1.19 -3.19 12.19
N ILE A 73 -0.02 -3.28 11.65
CA ILE A 73 -1.00 -4.30 12.05
C ILE A 73 -0.44 -5.71 11.79
N GLN A 74 0.21 -5.90 10.64
CA GLN A 74 0.82 -7.19 10.29
C GLN A 74 2.06 -7.48 11.13
N TYR A 75 2.89 -6.47 11.40
CA TYR A 75 4.01 -6.57 12.33
C TYR A 75 3.54 -7.04 13.70
N TRP A 76 2.59 -6.33 14.31
CA TRP A 76 1.97 -6.74 15.58
C TRP A 76 1.44 -8.17 15.50
N TYR A 77 0.72 -8.49 14.41
CA TYR A 77 0.15 -9.81 14.25
C TYR A 77 1.21 -10.88 14.25
N TRP A 78 2.37 -10.67 13.62
CA TRP A 78 3.42 -11.68 13.43
C TRP A 78 4.41 -11.79 14.60
N THR A 79 4.76 -10.67 15.23
CA THR A 79 5.73 -10.62 16.34
C THR A 79 5.06 -10.68 17.71
N GLY A 80 3.84 -10.16 17.82
CA GLY A 80 3.17 -9.92 19.11
C GLY A 80 3.58 -8.60 19.78
N ASP A 81 4.47 -7.81 19.17
CA ASP A 81 4.87 -6.51 19.70
C ASP A 81 3.76 -5.47 19.50
N SER A 82 3.18 -5.01 20.61
CA SER A 82 2.10 -4.02 20.63
C SER A 82 2.56 -2.57 20.77
N SER A 83 3.86 -2.28 20.68
CA SER A 83 4.44 -0.95 20.95
C SER A 83 3.84 0.16 20.08
N TYR A 84 3.40 -0.16 18.87
CA TYR A 84 2.82 0.79 17.91
C TYR A 84 1.30 0.70 17.78
N ASN A 85 0.62 -0.07 18.65
CA ASN A 85 -0.82 -0.30 18.47
C ASN A 85 -1.66 0.96 18.71
N GLU A 86 -1.31 1.73 19.73
CA GLU A 86 -2.03 2.96 20.08
C GLU A 86 -1.94 4.01 18.96
N VAL A 87 -0.73 4.27 18.45
CA VAL A 87 -0.51 5.22 17.35
C VAL A 87 -1.15 4.77 16.04
N THR A 88 -1.13 3.47 15.77
CA THR A 88 -1.79 2.89 14.59
C THR A 88 -3.31 3.05 14.67
N THR A 89 -3.90 2.71 15.82
CA THR A 89 -5.34 2.88 16.07
C THR A 89 -5.76 4.34 15.97
N GLN A 90 -4.97 5.26 16.56
CA GLN A 90 -5.23 6.69 16.49
C GLN A 90 -5.26 7.20 15.04
N GLY A 91 -4.25 6.87 14.23
CA GLY A 91 -4.19 7.32 12.84
C GLY A 91 -5.28 6.70 11.96
N MET A 92 -5.54 5.39 12.11
CA MET A 92 -6.61 4.68 11.40
C MET A 92 -7.99 5.26 11.70
N LEU A 93 -8.28 5.60 12.95
CA LEU A 93 -9.57 6.19 13.33
C LEU A 93 -9.67 7.68 13.01
N TRP A 94 -8.55 8.40 12.95
CA TRP A 94 -8.55 9.81 12.55
C TRP A 94 -8.92 9.98 11.08
N GLN A 95 -8.40 9.10 10.21
CA GLN A 95 -8.58 9.19 8.76
C GLN A 95 -9.88 8.55 8.25
N LYS A 96 -10.71 7.99 9.14
CA LYS A 96 -11.91 7.22 8.78
C LYS A 96 -12.97 7.97 7.97
N GLY A 97 -12.94 9.30 7.95
CA GLY A 97 -13.94 10.12 7.26
C GLY A 97 -15.36 9.81 7.77
N ASN A 98 -16.28 9.53 6.86
CA ASN A 98 -17.64 9.12 7.19
C ASN A 98 -17.75 7.59 7.33
N ASN A 99 -16.75 6.99 7.99
CA ASN A 99 -16.52 5.55 8.07
C ASN A 99 -16.30 4.89 6.70
N ASP A 100 -15.64 5.61 5.80
CA ASP A 100 -15.41 5.22 4.40
C ASP A 100 -13.97 5.50 3.93
N TYR A 101 -13.11 6.00 4.81
CA TYR A 101 -11.76 6.48 4.45
C TYR A 101 -11.78 7.46 3.29
N PHE A 102 -12.77 8.35 3.24
CA PHE A 102 -12.84 9.42 2.26
C PHE A 102 -12.99 10.78 2.96
N PRO A 103 -11.98 11.20 3.76
CA PRO A 103 -12.08 12.39 4.59
C PRO A 103 -12.18 13.66 3.73
N ALA A 104 -13.05 14.59 4.14
CA ALA A 104 -13.33 15.80 3.39
C ALA A 104 -12.07 16.64 3.07
N ASN A 105 -11.10 16.67 4.00
CA ASN A 105 -9.87 17.46 3.88
C ASN A 105 -8.93 17.01 2.76
N ASP A 106 -8.99 15.72 2.38
CA ASP A 106 -8.08 15.15 1.39
C ASP A 106 -8.83 14.70 0.12
N SER A 107 -10.15 14.48 0.23
CA SER A 107 -11.02 13.91 -0.81
C SER A 107 -10.95 14.58 -2.19
N ASN A 108 -10.49 15.83 -2.30
CA ASN A 108 -10.41 16.57 -3.56
C ASN A 108 -9.27 16.11 -4.48
N TYR A 109 -8.27 15.39 -3.96
CA TYR A 109 -7.12 14.90 -4.73
C TYR A 109 -6.93 13.37 -4.68
N LEU A 110 -7.77 12.64 -3.96
CA LEU A 110 -7.66 11.17 -3.85
C LEU A 110 -8.12 10.46 -5.13
N GLY A 111 -7.43 9.36 -5.44
CA GLY A 111 -7.86 8.29 -6.34
C GLY A 111 -8.56 7.15 -5.61
N ASN A 112 -9.03 6.17 -6.38
CA ASN A 112 -9.65 4.96 -5.82
C ASN A 112 -8.62 4.05 -5.16
N ASP A 113 -7.41 3.99 -5.71
CA ASP A 113 -6.26 3.32 -5.11
C ASP A 113 -5.85 3.95 -3.78
N ASP A 114 -5.84 5.29 -3.67
CA ASP A 114 -5.55 5.93 -2.38
C ASP A 114 -6.48 5.42 -1.27
N GLN A 115 -7.79 5.43 -1.55
CA GLN A 115 -8.83 4.99 -0.61
C GLN A 115 -8.73 3.49 -0.29
N VAL A 116 -8.40 2.66 -1.29
CA VAL A 116 -8.45 1.21 -1.12
C VAL A 116 -7.39 0.72 -0.13
N PHE A 117 -6.20 1.33 -0.08
CA PHE A 117 -5.16 0.93 0.87
C PHE A 117 -5.60 1.06 2.33
N TRP A 118 -6.38 2.09 2.67
CA TRP A 118 -6.99 2.23 3.99
C TRP A 118 -8.06 1.16 4.26
N GLY A 119 -8.87 0.84 3.25
CA GLY A 119 -9.82 -0.26 3.31
C GLY A 119 -9.14 -1.62 3.53
N LEU A 120 -8.00 -1.85 2.86
CA LEU A 120 -7.19 -3.06 3.04
C LEU A 120 -6.53 -3.11 4.41
N ALA A 121 -6.09 -1.98 4.97
CA ALA A 121 -5.59 -1.90 6.32
C ALA A 121 -6.68 -2.30 7.34
N ALA A 122 -7.89 -1.74 7.21
CA ALA A 122 -9.01 -2.06 8.08
C ALA A 122 -9.49 -3.52 7.90
N MET A 123 -9.54 -4.03 6.67
CA MET A 123 -9.85 -5.44 6.42
C MET A 123 -8.82 -6.37 7.08
N THR A 124 -7.54 -5.99 7.05
CA THR A 124 -6.46 -6.73 7.71
C THR A 124 -6.62 -6.70 9.23
N ALA A 125 -6.96 -5.54 9.80
CA ALA A 125 -7.24 -5.43 11.23
C ALA A 125 -8.40 -6.35 11.67
N ALA A 126 -9.49 -6.40 10.88
CA ALA A 126 -10.62 -7.28 11.15
C ALA A 126 -10.26 -8.78 11.09
N GLU A 127 -9.51 -9.17 10.06
CA GLU A 127 -9.04 -10.55 9.84
C GLU A 127 -8.08 -11.05 10.90
N LEU A 128 -7.31 -10.16 11.52
CA LEU A 128 -6.27 -10.52 12.50
C LEU A 128 -6.70 -10.27 13.95
N ASN A 129 -7.98 -9.95 14.19
CA ASN A 129 -8.50 -9.55 15.50
C ASN A 129 -7.66 -8.45 16.15
N TYR A 130 -7.25 -7.46 15.35
CA TYR A 130 -6.57 -6.29 15.85
C TYR A 130 -7.46 -5.54 16.85
N PRO A 131 -6.92 -5.01 17.96
CA PRO A 131 -7.73 -4.39 19.00
C PRO A 131 -8.67 -3.30 18.47
N GLU A 132 -9.92 -3.30 18.95
CA GLU A 132 -10.93 -2.27 18.66
C GLU A 132 -11.12 -1.34 19.87
N GLN A 133 -11.64 -0.13 19.61
CA GLN A 133 -11.94 0.86 20.65
C GLN A 133 -13.45 1.02 20.82
N ASP A 134 -13.93 0.97 22.07
CA ASP A 134 -15.35 1.17 22.39
C ASP A 134 -15.87 2.53 21.87
N GLY A 135 -17.07 2.51 21.27
CA GLY A 135 -17.71 3.70 20.71
C GLY A 135 -17.14 4.17 19.36
N GLN A 136 -16.17 3.45 18.79
CA GLN A 136 -15.63 3.67 17.45
C GLN A 136 -16.23 2.66 16.45
N PRO A 137 -16.22 2.95 15.13
CA PRO A 137 -16.56 1.95 14.14
C PRO A 137 -15.58 0.77 14.22
N SER A 138 -16.09 -0.43 13.99
CA SER A 138 -15.29 -1.64 13.86
C SER A 138 -14.41 -1.59 12.61
N TRP A 139 -13.32 -2.35 12.60
CA TRP A 139 -12.43 -2.44 11.44
C TRP A 139 -13.15 -2.99 10.20
N LEU A 140 -14.00 -4.01 10.38
CA LEU A 140 -14.81 -4.58 9.30
C LEU A 140 -15.76 -3.54 8.73
N SER A 141 -16.41 -2.72 9.56
CA SER A 141 -17.32 -1.68 9.06
C SER A 141 -16.59 -0.63 8.21
N LEU A 142 -15.36 -0.26 8.57
CA LEU A 142 -14.56 0.68 7.79
C LEU A 142 -14.15 0.09 6.43
N ALA A 143 -13.78 -1.20 6.40
CA ALA A 143 -13.53 -1.91 5.15
C ALA A 143 -14.79 -1.98 4.26
N GLN A 144 -15.96 -2.27 4.85
CA GLN A 144 -17.24 -2.24 4.14
C GLN A 144 -17.57 -0.85 3.60
N GLY A 145 -17.24 0.22 4.34
CA GLY A 145 -17.44 1.59 3.90
C GLY A 145 -16.64 1.98 2.66
N VAL A 146 -15.38 1.55 2.59
CA VAL A 146 -14.56 1.73 1.37
C VAL A 146 -15.18 1.00 0.18
N PHE A 147 -15.54 -0.27 0.35
CA PHE A 147 -16.21 -1.04 -0.70
C PHE A 147 -17.51 -0.36 -1.17
N ASN A 148 -18.35 0.04 -0.23
CA ASN A 148 -19.66 0.66 -0.49
C ASN A 148 -19.54 2.00 -1.22
N THR A 149 -18.44 2.74 -1.04
CA THR A 149 -18.21 4.02 -1.72
C THR A 149 -17.50 3.87 -3.06
N GLN A 150 -16.75 2.78 -3.27
CA GLN A 150 -16.12 2.47 -4.56
C GLN A 150 -17.08 1.80 -5.55
N VAL A 151 -17.97 0.92 -5.09
CA VAL A 151 -18.94 0.22 -5.96
C VAL A 151 -19.75 1.18 -6.86
N PRO A 152 -20.31 2.29 -6.36
CA PRO A 152 -21.03 3.27 -7.19
C PRO A 152 -20.16 3.97 -8.25
N ARG A 153 -18.83 3.91 -8.13
CA ARG A 153 -17.88 4.52 -9.07
C ARG A 153 -17.47 3.57 -10.21
N TRP A 154 -17.96 2.32 -10.19
CA TRP A 154 -17.75 1.36 -11.27
C TRP A 154 -18.32 1.90 -12.58
N ASP A 155 -17.45 2.31 -13.50
CA ASP A 155 -17.85 3.05 -14.70
C ASP A 155 -18.18 2.08 -15.85
N THR A 156 -19.47 1.89 -16.12
CA THR A 156 -19.96 1.11 -17.28
C THR A 156 -20.14 1.96 -18.55
N SER A 157 -19.98 3.29 -18.48
CA SER A 157 -20.10 4.16 -19.66
C SER A 157 -18.88 4.08 -20.58
N SER A 158 -17.74 3.63 -20.03
CA SER A 158 -16.51 3.37 -20.77
C SER A 158 -15.98 1.97 -20.46
N CYS A 159 -15.43 1.29 -21.46
CA CYS A 159 -14.80 -0.03 -21.32
C CYS A 159 -15.69 -1.12 -20.69
N GLN A 160 -17.02 -0.96 -20.74
CA GLN A 160 -18.01 -1.92 -20.21
C GLN A 160 -17.88 -2.22 -18.70
N GLY A 161 -17.16 -1.38 -17.96
CA GLY A 161 -16.87 -1.58 -16.53
C GLY A 161 -15.49 -1.05 -16.17
N GLY A 162 -15.10 -1.21 -14.90
CA GLY A 162 -13.81 -0.83 -14.36
C GLY A 162 -13.85 0.49 -13.61
N LEU A 163 -13.14 0.53 -12.49
CA LEU A 163 -12.80 1.78 -11.81
C LEU A 163 -11.75 2.55 -12.61
N ARG A 164 -11.97 3.87 -12.66
CA ARG A 164 -10.92 4.83 -13.04
C ARG A 164 -9.90 4.95 -11.90
N TRP A 165 -8.69 5.37 -12.23
CA TRP A 165 -7.67 5.68 -11.23
C TRP A 165 -8.16 6.80 -10.32
N GLN A 166 -8.42 7.98 -10.90
CA GLN A 166 -8.87 9.14 -10.17
C GLN A 166 -10.40 9.18 -10.00
N ILE A 167 -10.87 9.84 -8.95
CA ILE A 167 -12.29 9.90 -8.59
C ILE A 167 -13.02 11.06 -9.30
N TRP A 168 -12.31 12.16 -9.57
CA TRP A 168 -12.90 13.39 -10.10
C TRP A 168 -12.46 13.68 -11.53
N PRO A 169 -13.38 14.13 -12.42
CA PRO A 169 -13.06 14.42 -13.82
C PRO A 169 -11.96 15.45 -14.07
N TYR A 170 -11.66 16.32 -13.10
CA TYR A 170 -10.62 17.35 -13.22
C TYR A 170 -9.22 16.84 -12.84
N GLN A 171 -9.10 15.65 -12.26
CA GLN A 171 -7.80 15.08 -11.87
C GLN A 171 -7.09 14.48 -13.09
N ALA A 172 -5.80 14.75 -13.21
CA ALA A 172 -4.96 14.07 -14.19
C ALA A 172 -4.96 12.56 -13.90
N GLY A 173 -5.30 11.74 -14.89
CA GLY A 173 -5.46 10.29 -14.73
C GLY A 173 -6.91 9.82 -14.55
N TYR A 174 -7.90 10.71 -14.54
CA TYR A 174 -9.33 10.30 -14.53
C TYR A 174 -9.70 9.46 -15.75
N THR A 175 -9.05 9.66 -16.89
CA THR A 175 -9.28 8.87 -18.10
C THR A 175 -8.54 7.54 -18.13
N THR A 176 -7.72 7.27 -17.11
CA THR A 176 -6.98 6.02 -16.93
C THR A 176 -7.78 5.06 -16.05
N LYS A 177 -7.83 3.78 -16.42
CA LYS A 177 -8.18 2.67 -15.54
C LYS A 177 -6.91 1.90 -15.25
N ASN A 178 -6.54 1.76 -13.98
CA ASN A 178 -5.28 1.12 -13.58
C ASN A 178 -5.52 -0.20 -12.84
N ALA A 179 -4.51 -1.06 -12.84
CA ALA A 179 -4.57 -2.37 -12.19
C ALA A 179 -4.74 -2.23 -10.68
N ILE A 180 -4.07 -1.28 -10.03
CA ILE A 180 -4.14 -1.14 -8.56
C ILE A 180 -5.53 -0.77 -8.04
N SER A 181 -6.27 0.14 -8.70
CA SER A 181 -7.63 0.51 -8.26
C SER A 181 -8.58 -0.68 -8.40
N ASN A 182 -8.50 -1.41 -9.51
CA ASN A 182 -9.39 -2.54 -9.79
C ASN A 182 -9.00 -3.79 -8.99
N GLY A 183 -7.73 -4.13 -8.95
CA GLY A 183 -7.17 -5.23 -8.16
C GLY A 183 -7.33 -5.01 -6.65
N GLY A 184 -7.19 -3.76 -6.19
CA GLY A 184 -7.48 -3.36 -4.82
C GLY A 184 -8.94 -3.62 -4.43
N LEU A 185 -9.90 -3.14 -5.23
CA LEU A 185 -11.32 -3.41 -4.99
C LEU A 185 -11.63 -4.91 -5.07
N PHE A 186 -11.02 -5.62 -6.02
CA PHE A 186 -11.16 -7.07 -6.17
C PHE A 186 -10.74 -7.83 -4.91
N GLN A 187 -9.54 -7.59 -4.38
CA GLN A 187 -9.10 -8.28 -3.17
C GLN A 187 -9.92 -7.87 -1.95
N LEU A 188 -10.35 -6.60 -1.86
CA LEU A 188 -11.22 -6.14 -0.78
C LEU A 188 -12.57 -6.88 -0.81
N ALA A 189 -13.18 -7.00 -1.99
CA ALA A 189 -14.42 -7.73 -2.20
C ALA A 189 -14.27 -9.22 -1.85
N ALA A 190 -13.22 -9.88 -2.33
CA ALA A 190 -12.96 -11.30 -2.03
C ALA A 190 -12.78 -11.55 -0.52
N ARG A 191 -12.06 -10.65 0.16
CA ARG A 191 -11.81 -10.70 1.61
C ARG A 191 -13.08 -10.46 2.42
N LEU A 192 -13.88 -9.46 2.04
CA LEU A 192 -15.19 -9.20 2.65
C LEU A 192 -16.14 -10.39 2.45
N GLY A 193 -16.18 -10.98 1.25
CA GLY A 193 -16.97 -12.19 0.95
C GLY A 193 -16.57 -13.34 1.85
N ARG A 194 -15.27 -13.61 1.99
CA ARG A 194 -14.75 -14.65 2.90
C ARG A 194 -15.06 -14.37 4.38
N TYR A 195 -14.89 -13.13 4.84
CA TYR A 195 -15.09 -12.80 6.25
C TYR A 195 -16.57 -12.90 6.65
N THR A 196 -17.47 -12.41 5.79
CA THR A 196 -18.89 -12.20 6.10
C THR A 196 -19.80 -13.29 5.56
N ASN A 197 -19.32 -14.15 4.66
CA ASN A 197 -20.11 -15.11 3.91
C ASN A 197 -21.33 -14.46 3.19
N ASN A 198 -21.15 -13.23 2.70
CA ASN A 198 -22.17 -12.48 1.98
C ASN A 198 -21.88 -12.47 0.48
N ASP A 199 -22.79 -13.07 -0.28
CA ASP A 199 -22.68 -13.26 -1.73
C ASP A 199 -22.52 -11.95 -2.51
N THR A 200 -23.00 -10.82 -1.99
CA THR A 200 -22.84 -9.52 -2.67
C THR A 200 -21.36 -9.20 -2.91
N TYR A 201 -20.50 -9.45 -1.93
CA TYR A 201 -19.07 -9.20 -2.08
C TYR A 201 -18.42 -10.19 -3.04
N THR A 202 -18.83 -11.45 -2.98
CA THR A 202 -18.38 -12.53 -3.89
C THR A 202 -18.76 -12.22 -5.34
N ASP A 203 -19.99 -11.79 -5.59
CA ASP A 203 -20.47 -11.40 -6.92
C ASP A 203 -19.69 -10.21 -7.49
N TRP A 204 -19.34 -9.25 -6.63
CA TRP A 204 -18.47 -8.15 -7.04
C TRP A 204 -17.05 -8.61 -7.33
N ALA A 205 -16.48 -9.52 -6.53
CA ALA A 205 -15.17 -10.08 -6.80
C ALA A 205 -15.13 -10.84 -8.14
N GLU A 206 -16.14 -11.67 -8.43
CA GLU A 206 -16.34 -12.33 -9.72
C GLU A 206 -16.43 -11.31 -10.87
N LYS A 207 -17.29 -10.29 -10.72
CA LYS A 207 -17.50 -9.23 -11.72
C LYS A 207 -16.22 -8.45 -12.04
N ILE A 208 -15.45 -8.08 -11.02
CA ILE A 208 -14.23 -7.29 -11.22
C ILE A 208 -13.16 -8.13 -11.90
N TRP A 209 -12.95 -9.38 -11.46
CA TRP A 209 -12.02 -10.30 -12.10
C TRP A 209 -12.37 -10.54 -13.57
N ASP A 210 -13.65 -10.84 -13.86
CA ASP A 210 -14.11 -11.13 -15.21
C ASP A 210 -13.97 -9.91 -16.11
N TRP A 211 -14.30 -8.71 -15.61
CA TRP A 211 -14.07 -7.48 -16.36
C TRP A 211 -12.58 -7.25 -16.62
N SER A 212 -11.72 -7.36 -15.60
CA SER A 212 -10.28 -7.17 -15.75
C SER A 212 -9.72 -8.11 -16.81
N ALA A 213 -10.20 -9.37 -16.86
CA ALA A 213 -9.81 -10.37 -17.85
C ALA A 213 -10.26 -10.05 -19.30
N THR A 214 -11.17 -9.10 -19.49
CA THR A 214 -11.52 -8.56 -20.83
C THR A 214 -10.62 -7.43 -21.29
N THR A 215 -9.72 -6.96 -20.42
CA THR A 215 -8.80 -5.83 -20.67
C THR A 215 -7.35 -6.28 -20.52
N PRO A 216 -6.37 -5.48 -20.95
CA PRO A 216 -4.96 -5.77 -20.69
C PRO A 216 -4.57 -5.81 -19.21
N LEU A 217 -5.42 -5.30 -18.30
CA LEU A 217 -5.13 -5.27 -16.86
C LEU A 217 -5.07 -6.67 -16.22
N LEU A 218 -5.65 -7.71 -16.85
CA LEU A 218 -5.46 -9.10 -16.46
C LEU A 218 -5.43 -9.99 -17.70
N GLN A 219 -4.25 -10.34 -18.19
CA GLN A 219 -4.10 -11.21 -19.35
C GLN A 219 -4.00 -12.66 -18.90
N THR A 220 -5.09 -13.42 -19.02
CA THR A 220 -5.18 -14.79 -18.46
C THR A 220 -4.46 -15.88 -19.27
N GLU A 221 -3.92 -15.54 -20.44
CA GLU A 221 -3.09 -16.46 -21.23
C GLU A 221 -1.67 -16.55 -20.65
N ASP A 222 -1.05 -15.40 -20.41
CA ASP A 222 0.32 -15.28 -19.89
C ASP A 222 0.39 -14.89 -18.41
N TRP A 223 -0.77 -14.71 -17.77
CA TRP A 223 -0.93 -14.20 -16.40
C TRP A 223 -0.18 -12.90 -16.15
N TYR A 224 -0.24 -12.00 -17.13
CA TYR A 224 0.40 -10.70 -17.10
C TYR A 224 -0.58 -9.62 -16.64
N ILE A 225 -0.09 -8.65 -15.86
CA ILE A 225 -0.87 -7.52 -15.35
C ILE A 225 -0.29 -6.23 -15.96
N ALA A 226 -0.99 -5.63 -16.92
CA ALA A 226 -0.66 -4.28 -17.37
C ALA A 226 -1.00 -3.27 -16.26
N ASP A 227 -0.21 -2.21 -16.14
CA ASP A 227 -0.39 -1.20 -15.09
C ASP A 227 -1.61 -0.32 -15.34
N THR A 228 -1.79 0.09 -16.60
CA THR A 228 -2.82 1.06 -16.99
C THR A 228 -3.42 0.73 -18.34
N THR A 229 -4.62 1.23 -18.57
CA THR A 229 -5.32 1.30 -19.86
C THR A 229 -6.18 2.57 -19.87
N THR A 230 -6.54 3.09 -21.03
CA THR A 230 -7.23 4.40 -21.13
C THR A 230 -8.64 4.28 -21.72
N THR A 231 -9.52 5.16 -21.27
CA THR A 231 -10.91 5.18 -21.75
C THR A 231 -11.02 5.65 -23.20
N GLU A 232 -10.08 6.49 -23.66
CA GLU A 232 -9.97 6.97 -25.05
C GLU A 232 -9.68 5.83 -26.02
N ALA A 233 -8.85 4.87 -25.61
CA ALA A 233 -8.51 3.69 -26.40
C ALA A 233 -9.52 2.54 -26.25
N ASN A 234 -10.67 2.79 -25.62
CA ASN A 234 -11.65 1.75 -25.24
C ASN A 234 -11.03 0.62 -24.40
N CYS A 235 -10.07 0.97 -23.54
CA CYS A 235 -9.29 0.07 -22.71
C CYS A 235 -8.58 -1.06 -23.48
N LYS A 236 -8.05 -0.75 -24.66
CA LYS A 236 -7.28 -1.69 -25.50
C LYS A 236 -5.78 -1.40 -25.52
N ASP A 237 -5.39 -0.17 -25.16
CA ASP A 237 -4.00 0.18 -24.93
C ASP A 237 -3.54 -0.33 -23.56
N HIS A 238 -2.23 -0.34 -23.34
CA HIS A 238 -1.67 -0.82 -22.09
C HIS A 238 -0.35 -0.15 -21.74
N GLY A 239 -0.18 0.16 -20.45
CA GLY A 239 1.09 0.51 -19.85
C GLY A 239 1.79 -0.74 -19.32
N ASP A 240 2.97 -1.04 -19.85
CA ASP A 240 3.65 -2.33 -19.63
C ASP A 240 4.69 -2.34 -18.52
N ILE A 241 4.84 -1.24 -17.78
CA ILE A 241 5.73 -1.22 -16.61
C ILE A 241 5.16 -2.17 -15.56
N GLN A 242 6.01 -3.04 -15.04
CA GLN A 242 5.60 -4.13 -14.16
C GLN A 242 5.92 -3.80 -12.72
N TRP A 243 4.90 -3.87 -11.87
CA TRP A 243 4.98 -3.54 -10.46
C TRP A 243 4.51 -4.71 -9.60
N THR A 244 5.26 -5.05 -8.54
CA THR A 244 4.93 -6.21 -7.71
C THR A 244 3.53 -6.12 -7.08
N TYR A 245 3.12 -4.92 -6.66
CA TYR A 245 1.85 -4.71 -5.97
C TYR A 245 0.61 -5.01 -6.85
N ASN A 246 0.70 -4.76 -8.17
CA ASN A 246 -0.37 -5.03 -9.11
C ASN A 246 -0.63 -6.54 -9.16
N TYR A 247 0.42 -7.34 -9.29
CA TYR A 247 0.33 -8.80 -9.20
C TYR A 247 -0.17 -9.25 -7.83
N GLY A 248 0.36 -8.65 -6.76
CA GLY A 248 -0.02 -8.96 -5.40
C GLY A 248 -1.51 -8.77 -5.12
N THR A 249 -2.13 -7.73 -5.64
CA THR A 249 -3.58 -7.50 -5.45
C THR A 249 -4.45 -8.58 -6.10
N TYR A 250 -4.18 -8.94 -7.36
CA TYR A 250 -4.91 -10.00 -8.05
C TYR A 250 -4.60 -11.39 -7.47
N LEU A 251 -3.36 -11.65 -7.06
CA LEU A 251 -2.97 -12.91 -6.43
C LEU A 251 -3.69 -13.07 -5.09
N SER A 252 -3.70 -12.03 -4.25
CA SER A 252 -4.41 -11.99 -2.97
C SER A 252 -5.90 -12.27 -3.18
N GLY A 253 -6.59 -11.51 -4.03
CA GLY A 253 -8.02 -11.74 -4.27
C GLY A 253 -8.33 -13.14 -4.81
N ALA A 254 -7.50 -13.67 -5.73
CA ALA A 254 -7.68 -15.02 -6.25
C ALA A 254 -7.50 -16.10 -5.17
N ALA A 255 -6.55 -15.92 -4.23
CA ALA A 255 -6.36 -16.82 -3.11
C ALA A 255 -7.57 -16.84 -2.17
N TYR A 256 -8.12 -15.66 -1.84
CA TYR A 256 -9.32 -15.55 -1.03
C TYR A 256 -10.54 -16.17 -1.71
N MET A 257 -10.73 -15.95 -3.01
CA MET A 257 -11.80 -16.58 -3.77
C MET A 257 -11.61 -18.10 -3.91
N TYR A 258 -10.38 -18.57 -4.11
CA TYR A 258 -10.06 -20.00 -4.10
C TYR A 258 -10.49 -20.66 -2.78
N ASN A 259 -10.17 -20.03 -1.65
CA ASN A 259 -10.55 -20.53 -0.34
C ASN A 259 -12.08 -20.48 -0.11
N LEU A 260 -12.71 -19.34 -0.40
CA LEU A 260 -14.15 -19.13 -0.25
C LEU A 260 -14.97 -20.13 -1.08
N THR A 261 -14.52 -20.43 -2.30
CA THR A 261 -15.21 -21.34 -3.23
C THR A 261 -14.82 -22.81 -3.07
N ASN A 262 -14.15 -23.17 -1.97
CA ASN A 262 -13.66 -24.52 -1.69
C ASN A 262 -12.80 -25.11 -2.82
N GLY A 263 -12.00 -24.26 -3.44
CA GLY A 263 -10.97 -24.66 -4.39
C GLY A 263 -11.40 -24.71 -5.85
N ALA A 264 -12.39 -23.90 -6.25
CA ALA A 264 -12.89 -23.90 -7.62
C ALA A 264 -11.77 -23.66 -8.67
N ASP A 265 -11.86 -24.38 -9.79
CA ASP A 265 -10.81 -24.44 -10.81
C ASP A 265 -10.43 -23.07 -11.39
N LYS A 266 -11.41 -22.16 -11.57
CA LYS A 266 -11.17 -20.78 -12.04
C LYS A 266 -10.15 -20.07 -11.16
N TRP A 267 -10.40 -20.09 -9.86
CA TRP A 267 -9.58 -19.41 -8.85
C TRP A 267 -8.24 -20.10 -8.64
N LYS A 268 -8.22 -21.44 -8.70
CA LYS A 268 -6.97 -22.20 -8.68
C LYS A 268 -6.06 -21.85 -9.87
N LYS A 269 -6.61 -21.85 -11.09
CA LYS A 269 -5.87 -21.51 -12.31
C LYS A 269 -5.33 -20.08 -12.25
N GLY A 270 -6.15 -19.14 -11.77
CA GLY A 270 -5.75 -17.75 -11.56
C GLY A 270 -4.61 -17.60 -10.55
N LEU A 271 -4.75 -18.22 -9.38
CA LEU A 271 -3.74 -18.21 -8.34
C LEU A 271 -2.41 -18.81 -8.82
N ASP A 272 -2.44 -20.01 -9.39
CA ASP A 272 -1.23 -20.71 -9.86
C ASP A 272 -0.53 -19.94 -10.99
N GLY A 273 -1.30 -19.39 -11.93
CA GLY A 273 -0.80 -18.60 -13.04
C GLY A 273 -0.13 -17.29 -12.60
N LEU A 274 -0.83 -16.51 -11.76
CA LEU A 274 -0.30 -15.26 -11.21
C LEU A 274 0.92 -15.50 -10.33
N LEU A 275 0.94 -16.58 -9.54
CA LEU A 275 2.08 -16.95 -8.71
C LEU A 275 3.32 -17.28 -9.56
N ALA A 276 3.15 -18.11 -10.60
CA ALA A 276 4.24 -18.43 -11.52
C ALA A 276 4.78 -17.18 -12.24
N SER A 277 3.86 -16.30 -12.67
CA SER A 277 4.16 -15.04 -13.35
C SER A 277 4.89 -14.03 -12.44
N THR A 278 4.49 -13.98 -11.17
CA THR A 278 5.15 -13.19 -10.11
C THR A 278 6.58 -13.67 -9.89
N PHE A 279 6.77 -15.00 -9.79
CA PHE A 279 8.08 -15.59 -9.56
C PHE A 279 9.04 -15.41 -10.74
N SER A 280 8.55 -15.50 -11.97
CA SER A 280 9.41 -15.33 -13.14
C SER A 280 9.88 -13.88 -13.33
N ARG A 281 9.09 -12.89 -12.90
CA ARG A 281 9.38 -11.45 -13.10
C ARG A 281 10.10 -10.82 -11.93
N PHE A 282 9.61 -11.01 -10.72
CA PHE A 282 10.07 -10.25 -9.55
C PHE A 282 11.09 -11.00 -8.69
N PHE A 283 11.48 -12.21 -9.10
CA PHE A 283 12.58 -12.97 -8.48
C PHE A 283 13.62 -13.36 -9.54
N PRO A 284 14.39 -12.39 -10.06
CA PRO A 284 15.28 -12.59 -11.19
C PRO A 284 16.33 -13.67 -10.95
N LYS A 285 16.69 -14.39 -12.02
CA LYS A 285 17.75 -15.42 -11.96
C LYS A 285 19.10 -14.81 -11.60
N GLU A 286 19.42 -13.61 -12.10
CA GLU A 286 20.66 -12.92 -11.75
C GLU A 286 20.78 -12.56 -10.26
N TYR A 287 19.66 -12.50 -9.53
CA TYR A 287 19.61 -12.24 -8.09
C TYR A 287 19.43 -13.52 -7.26
N GLY A 288 19.68 -14.69 -7.85
CA GLY A 288 19.60 -15.98 -7.16
C GLY A 288 18.20 -16.60 -7.13
N SER A 289 17.26 -16.11 -7.94
CA SER A 289 15.89 -16.64 -8.12
C SER A 289 14.96 -16.60 -6.90
N ASN A 290 15.43 -16.12 -5.76
CA ASN A 290 14.67 -16.07 -4.50
C ASN A 290 14.74 -14.70 -3.79
N VAL A 291 15.46 -13.72 -4.35
CA VAL A 291 15.47 -12.35 -3.84
C VAL A 291 14.51 -11.50 -4.68
N MET A 292 13.53 -10.90 -4.01
CA MET A 292 12.53 -10.03 -4.63
C MET A 292 13.14 -8.68 -5.06
N SER A 293 12.72 -8.15 -6.20
CA SER A 293 13.14 -6.85 -6.71
C SER A 293 12.02 -6.16 -7.50
N GLU A 294 11.89 -4.84 -7.34
CA GLU A 294 11.17 -4.00 -8.30
C GLU A 294 12.00 -3.83 -9.57
N VAL A 295 11.93 -4.83 -10.45
CA VAL A 295 12.77 -4.95 -11.66
C VAL A 295 12.67 -3.75 -12.60
N SER A 296 11.58 -3.00 -12.54
CA SER A 296 11.34 -1.82 -13.39
C SER A 296 12.15 -0.59 -12.98
N CYS A 297 12.54 -0.45 -11.70
CA CYS A 297 13.11 0.80 -11.18
C CYS A 297 14.31 0.61 -10.22
N GLU A 298 14.48 -0.56 -9.60
CA GLU A 298 15.61 -0.81 -8.70
C GLU A 298 16.96 -0.86 -9.45
N PRO A 299 17.10 -1.52 -10.62
CA PRO A 299 18.40 -1.66 -11.29
C PRO A 299 19.05 -0.32 -11.65
N ASN A 300 18.25 0.70 -11.93
CA ASN A 300 18.70 2.03 -12.33
C ASN A 300 18.50 3.10 -11.25
N MET A 301 18.03 2.73 -10.04
CA MET A 301 17.77 3.64 -8.92
C MET A 301 16.77 4.76 -9.25
N MET A 302 15.78 4.44 -10.08
CA MET A 302 14.73 5.37 -10.50
C MET A 302 13.40 5.15 -9.78
N CYS A 303 13.37 4.30 -8.74
CA CYS A 303 12.16 4.11 -7.96
C CYS A 303 11.75 5.42 -7.31
N ASP A 304 10.48 5.79 -7.47
CA ASP A 304 9.88 6.85 -6.69
C ASP A 304 9.45 6.33 -5.32
N ARG A 305 8.98 7.26 -4.48
CA ARG A 305 8.48 7.01 -3.14
C ARG A 305 7.44 5.88 -3.08
N ASN A 306 6.49 5.86 -4.01
CA ASN A 306 5.43 4.85 -4.02
C ASN A 306 6.02 3.46 -4.29
N GLN A 307 6.91 3.39 -5.29
CA GLN A 307 7.48 2.14 -5.79
C GLN A 307 8.36 1.45 -4.74
N ASP A 308 9.00 2.22 -3.86
CA ASP A 308 9.78 1.69 -2.74
C ASP A 308 8.93 0.87 -1.74
N CYS A 309 7.60 1.03 -1.74
CA CYS A 309 6.66 0.30 -0.88
C CYS A 309 6.22 -1.07 -1.44
N PHE A 310 6.21 -1.20 -2.77
CA PHE A 310 5.38 -2.20 -3.47
C PHE A 310 5.75 -3.65 -3.13
N LYS A 311 7.04 -3.96 -3.13
CA LYS A 311 7.53 -5.31 -2.80
C LYS A 311 7.31 -5.70 -1.34
N GLY A 312 7.20 -4.71 -0.44
CA GLY A 312 6.76 -4.92 0.94
C GLY A 312 5.34 -5.49 0.97
N PHE A 313 4.42 -4.89 0.22
CA PHE A 313 3.03 -5.35 0.13
C PHE A 313 2.96 -6.76 -0.47
N LEU A 314 3.69 -7.02 -1.56
CA LEU A 314 3.74 -8.35 -2.16
C LEU A 314 4.24 -9.41 -1.16
N SER A 315 5.27 -9.10 -0.37
CA SER A 315 5.81 -10.01 0.63
C SER A 315 4.74 -10.44 1.65
N SER A 316 3.95 -9.49 2.14
CA SER A 316 2.86 -9.75 3.07
C SER A 316 1.72 -10.56 2.44
N TRP A 317 1.25 -10.15 1.26
CA TRP A 317 0.15 -10.83 0.58
C TRP A 317 0.50 -12.26 0.17
N LEU A 318 1.73 -12.51 -0.28
CA LEU A 318 2.23 -13.87 -0.51
C LEU A 318 2.23 -14.69 0.79
N THR A 319 2.68 -14.10 1.89
CA THR A 319 2.73 -14.79 3.19
C THR A 319 1.34 -15.20 3.66
N PHE A 320 0.35 -14.30 3.62
CA PHE A 320 -1.04 -14.66 3.94
C PHE A 320 -1.62 -15.69 2.96
N THR A 321 -1.24 -15.65 1.69
CA THR A 321 -1.63 -16.68 0.70
C THR A 321 -1.23 -18.08 1.15
N THR A 322 -0.08 -18.26 1.81
CA THR A 322 0.32 -19.57 2.35
C THR A 322 -0.60 -20.09 3.45
N THR A 323 -1.34 -19.20 4.13
CA THR A 323 -2.29 -19.59 5.18
C THR A 323 -3.69 -19.86 4.61
N ILE A 324 -4.05 -19.17 3.53
CA ILE A 324 -5.36 -19.27 2.86
C ILE A 324 -5.39 -20.41 1.82
N ALA A 325 -4.28 -20.63 1.14
CA ALA A 325 -4.07 -21.68 0.15
C ALA A 325 -2.76 -22.46 0.47
N PRO A 326 -2.78 -23.36 1.49
CA PRO A 326 -1.56 -23.97 2.03
C PRO A 326 -0.68 -24.73 1.04
N TYR A 327 -1.24 -25.23 -0.06
CA TYR A 327 -0.48 -25.91 -1.10
C TYR A 327 0.58 -25.01 -1.79
N THR A 328 0.48 -23.69 -1.62
CA THR A 328 1.43 -22.71 -2.17
C THR A 328 2.67 -22.49 -1.28
N SER A 329 2.62 -22.96 -0.02
CA SER A 329 3.62 -22.68 1.01
C SER A 329 5.05 -23.04 0.59
N ASP A 330 5.26 -24.23 0.03
CA ASP A 330 6.58 -24.73 -0.37
C ASP A 330 7.26 -23.87 -1.44
N GLN A 331 6.48 -23.12 -2.22
CA GLN A 331 7.01 -22.25 -3.25
C GLN A 331 7.23 -20.81 -2.75
N ILE A 332 6.38 -20.35 -1.82
CA ILE A 332 6.38 -18.97 -1.31
C ILE A 332 7.38 -18.79 -0.17
N ILE A 333 7.36 -19.66 0.85
CA ILE A 333 8.15 -19.46 2.08
C ILE A 333 9.65 -19.30 1.77
N PRO A 334 10.30 -20.13 0.93
CA PRO A 334 11.72 -19.97 0.63
C PRO A 334 12.06 -18.60 0.01
N LYS A 335 11.13 -18.01 -0.76
CA LYS A 335 11.30 -16.70 -1.38
C LYS A 335 11.20 -15.56 -0.37
N ILE A 336 10.26 -15.66 0.57
CA ILE A 336 10.13 -14.72 1.68
C ILE A 336 11.39 -14.76 2.56
N GLN A 337 11.84 -15.95 2.95
CA GLN A 337 13.03 -16.09 3.80
C GLN A 337 14.29 -15.54 3.13
N GLN A 338 14.52 -15.85 1.86
CA GLN A 338 15.70 -15.35 1.14
C GLN A 338 15.62 -13.84 0.88
N SER A 339 14.44 -13.31 0.59
CA SER A 339 14.24 -11.86 0.46
C SER A 339 14.46 -11.14 1.79
N ALA A 340 14.04 -11.72 2.91
CA ALA A 340 14.31 -11.19 4.24
C ALA A 340 15.83 -11.17 4.54
N LEU A 341 16.53 -12.29 4.34
CA LEU A 341 18.00 -12.34 4.51
C LEU A 341 18.74 -11.34 3.61
N ALA A 342 18.21 -11.08 2.41
CA ALA A 342 18.77 -10.10 1.48
C ALA A 342 18.48 -8.65 1.92
N ALA A 343 17.25 -8.36 2.35
CA ALA A 343 16.85 -7.05 2.89
C ALA A 343 17.69 -6.67 4.12
N ALA A 344 17.97 -7.62 5.02
CA ALA A 344 18.79 -7.38 6.21
C ALA A 344 20.19 -6.84 5.89
N LYS A 345 20.79 -7.26 4.78
CA LYS A 345 22.10 -6.75 4.31
C LYS A 345 22.03 -5.28 3.90
N GLN A 346 20.86 -4.82 3.47
CA GLN A 346 20.60 -3.43 3.13
C GLN A 346 20.35 -2.56 4.36
N CYS A 347 20.14 -3.14 5.54
CA CYS A 347 19.91 -2.43 6.80
C CYS A 347 21.23 -2.15 7.53
N SER A 348 22.12 -1.40 6.87
CA SER A 348 23.40 -0.93 7.41
C SER A 348 23.65 0.56 7.18
N GLY A 349 22.61 1.27 6.74
CA GLY A 349 22.69 2.63 6.26
C GLY A 349 22.23 3.70 7.25
N GLY A 350 22.35 4.95 6.77
CA GLY A 350 21.82 6.15 7.40
C GLY A 350 22.38 6.47 8.79
N ASP A 351 21.75 7.44 9.47
CA ASP A 351 22.26 8.01 10.73
C ASP A 351 22.23 7.02 11.89
N SER A 352 21.26 6.10 11.88
CA SER A 352 21.15 5.04 12.90
C SER A 352 22.11 3.88 12.64
N GLY A 353 22.70 3.78 11.44
CA GLY A 353 23.48 2.62 11.01
C GLY A 353 22.66 1.33 10.82
N THR A 354 21.34 1.43 10.85
CA THR A 354 20.40 0.29 10.72
C THR A 354 19.27 0.57 9.73
N GLN A 355 19.24 1.74 9.09
CA GLN A 355 18.26 2.07 8.07
C GLN A 355 18.46 1.21 6.83
N CYS A 356 17.35 0.81 6.21
CA CYS A 356 17.34 -0.15 5.12
C CYS A 356 17.29 0.54 3.75
N GLY A 357 18.11 0.03 2.82
CA GLY A 357 18.06 0.37 1.40
C GLY A 357 17.01 -0.41 0.62
N ARG A 358 16.85 -0.06 -0.66
CA ARG A 358 15.86 -0.66 -1.58
C ARG A 358 16.40 -1.82 -2.41
N ARG A 359 17.68 -1.91 -2.75
CA ARG A 359 18.22 -2.97 -3.63
C ARG A 359 18.65 -4.21 -2.86
N TRP A 360 17.69 -5.04 -2.44
CA TRP A 360 17.94 -6.25 -1.62
C TRP A 360 18.92 -7.23 -2.25
N TYR A 361 18.99 -7.29 -3.58
CA TYR A 361 19.93 -8.17 -4.29
C TYR A 361 21.40 -7.77 -4.16
N GLN A 362 21.72 -6.59 -3.62
CA GLN A 362 23.10 -6.16 -3.37
C GLN A 362 23.64 -6.67 -2.03
N ALA A 363 24.96 -6.81 -1.94
CA ALA A 363 25.63 -7.23 -0.71
C ALA A 363 25.87 -6.07 0.28
N GLN A 364 25.92 -4.83 -0.23
CA GLN A 364 26.17 -3.61 0.54
C GLN A 364 24.95 -2.70 0.44
N TRP A 365 24.75 -1.86 1.46
CA TRP A 365 23.74 -0.82 1.44
C TRP A 365 23.87 0.05 0.19
N ASP A 366 22.74 0.32 -0.44
CA ASP A 366 22.67 0.99 -1.73
C ASP A 366 22.76 2.53 -1.67
N GLY A 367 22.84 3.09 -0.46
CA GLY A 367 22.96 4.52 -0.22
C GLY A 367 21.63 5.26 -0.03
N GLU A 368 20.50 4.56 -0.06
CA GLU A 368 19.16 5.16 0.07
C GLU A 368 18.50 4.81 1.40
N THR A 369 17.69 5.74 1.91
CA THR A 369 16.86 5.49 3.08
C THR A 369 15.63 6.39 3.06
N SER A 370 14.48 5.78 3.35
CA SER A 370 13.23 6.48 3.54
C SER A 370 12.31 5.67 4.46
N LEU A 371 11.16 6.26 4.82
CA LEU A 371 10.11 5.52 5.51
C LEU A 371 9.70 4.28 4.70
N GLU A 372 9.61 4.42 3.38
CA GLU A 372 9.10 3.41 2.46
C GLU A 372 10.08 2.23 2.30
N THR A 373 11.39 2.50 2.27
CA THR A 373 12.39 1.43 2.24
C THR A 373 12.40 0.63 3.53
N ASP A 374 12.28 1.29 4.69
CA ASP A 374 12.12 0.64 5.99
C ASP A 374 10.76 -0.09 6.08
N MET A 375 9.67 0.47 5.55
CA MET A 375 8.35 -0.18 5.49
C MET A 375 8.37 -1.47 4.67
N SER A 376 9.06 -1.46 3.52
CA SER A 376 9.24 -2.65 2.69
C SER A 376 10.07 -3.71 3.41
N ALA A 377 11.17 -3.32 4.06
CA ALA A 377 12.01 -4.23 4.83
C ALA A 377 11.25 -4.81 6.04
N LEU A 378 10.50 -3.97 6.78
CA LEU A 378 9.64 -4.39 7.89
C LEU A 378 8.60 -5.41 7.45
N SER A 379 7.99 -5.19 6.27
CA SER A 379 6.97 -6.09 5.74
C SER A 379 7.54 -7.49 5.48
N VAL A 380 8.73 -7.61 4.88
CA VAL A 380 9.36 -8.92 4.63
C VAL A 380 9.92 -9.56 5.91
N PHE A 381 10.44 -8.78 6.86
CA PHE A 381 10.85 -9.31 8.17
C PHE A 381 9.67 -9.84 8.98
N SER A 382 8.57 -9.09 9.03
CA SER A 382 7.34 -9.53 9.70
C SER A 382 6.77 -10.78 9.03
N SER A 383 6.75 -10.81 7.69
CA SER A 383 6.33 -11.96 6.90
C SER A 383 7.16 -13.23 7.19
N ASN A 384 8.48 -13.08 7.36
CA ASN A 384 9.38 -14.18 7.68
C ASN A 384 9.07 -14.85 9.03
N MET A 385 8.42 -14.15 9.97
CA MET A 385 8.05 -14.71 11.28
C MET A 385 7.01 -15.83 11.20
N ILE A 386 6.38 -16.05 10.04
CA ILE A 386 5.54 -17.23 9.82
C ILE A 386 6.30 -18.53 10.14
N THR A 387 7.57 -18.63 9.77
CA THR A 387 8.37 -19.84 10.05
C THR A 387 8.78 -19.95 11.51
N HIS A 388 8.99 -18.80 12.18
CA HIS A 388 9.23 -18.78 13.62
C HIS A 388 8.01 -19.32 14.39
N ARG A 389 6.79 -18.88 14.05
CA ARG A 389 5.57 -19.38 14.71
C ARG A 389 5.37 -20.88 14.51
N GLN A 390 5.63 -21.36 13.29
CA GLN A 390 5.58 -22.79 12.99
C GLN A 390 6.62 -23.58 13.80
N SER A 391 7.83 -23.05 13.98
CA SER A 391 8.88 -23.72 14.75
C SER A 391 8.58 -23.78 16.26
N GLN A 392 7.82 -22.81 16.78
CA GLN A 392 7.32 -22.82 18.17
C GLN A 392 6.10 -23.75 18.38
N GLY A 393 5.71 -24.55 17.39
CA GLY A 393 4.56 -25.44 17.46
C GLY A 393 3.21 -24.74 17.37
N GLY A 394 3.20 -23.44 17.06
CA GLY A 394 1.99 -22.70 16.76
C GLY A 394 1.50 -23.00 15.34
N GLN A 395 0.21 -23.27 15.17
CA GLN A 395 -0.38 -23.16 13.84
C GLN A 395 -0.40 -21.68 13.46
N SER A 396 0.13 -21.33 12.28
CA SER A 396 -0.07 -20.01 11.72
C SER A 396 -1.55 -19.89 11.36
N GLN A 397 -2.35 -19.37 12.29
CA GLN A 397 -3.77 -19.18 12.07
C GLN A 397 -3.93 -18.23 10.88
N GLY A 398 -4.70 -18.65 9.88
CA GLY A 398 -4.99 -17.80 8.75
C GLY A 398 -5.92 -16.64 9.15
N PRO A 399 -6.10 -15.66 8.25
CA PRO A 399 -7.11 -14.61 8.37
C PRO A 399 -8.45 -15.17 8.85
N LEU A 400 -9.01 -14.58 9.89
CA LEU A 400 -10.26 -15.01 10.51
C LEU A 400 -11.46 -14.62 9.65
N THR A 401 -12.59 -15.24 9.96
CA THR A 401 -13.93 -14.93 9.46
C THR A 401 -14.85 -14.73 10.65
N SER A 402 -16.06 -14.21 10.41
CA SER A 402 -17.11 -14.15 11.44
C SER A 402 -17.41 -15.51 12.08
N ASP A 403 -17.27 -16.61 11.35
CA ASP A 403 -17.50 -17.97 11.84
C ASP A 403 -16.28 -18.64 12.49
N THR A 404 -15.08 -18.07 12.34
CA THR A 404 -13.82 -18.67 12.83
C THR A 404 -13.17 -17.87 13.96
N GLY A 405 -13.94 -17.02 14.63
CA GLY A 405 -13.51 -16.25 15.80
C GLY A 405 -13.15 -14.79 15.52
N GLY A 406 -13.44 -14.29 14.32
CA GLY A 406 -13.38 -12.86 14.01
C GLY A 406 -14.39 -12.07 14.84
N THR A 407 -13.92 -11.03 15.52
CA THR A 407 -14.73 -10.26 16.50
C THR A 407 -15.24 -8.92 15.95
N SER A 408 -14.65 -8.45 14.86
CA SER A 408 -14.96 -7.14 14.25
C SER A 408 -16.38 -7.13 13.68
N GLN A 409 -17.20 -6.21 14.15
CA GLN A 409 -18.64 -6.20 13.87
C GLN A 409 -18.96 -5.70 12.46
N SER A 410 -19.96 -6.28 11.81
CA SER A 410 -20.37 -5.83 10.47
C SER A 410 -21.29 -4.61 10.52
N ASN A 411 -21.11 -3.67 9.59
CA ASN A 411 -22.10 -2.66 9.25
C ASN A 411 -22.21 -2.57 7.71
N PRO A 412 -23.15 -3.29 7.09
CA PRO A 412 -23.33 -3.29 5.64
C PRO A 412 -23.67 -1.92 5.04
N ASN A 413 -24.11 -0.96 5.85
CA ASN A 413 -24.44 0.40 5.43
C ASN A 413 -23.32 1.42 5.76
N ALA A 414 -22.13 0.98 6.16
CA ALA A 414 -21.01 1.89 6.37
C ALA A 414 -20.70 2.66 5.08
N GLY A 415 -20.37 3.96 5.19
CA GLY A 415 -20.08 4.82 4.04
C GLY A 415 -21.27 5.17 3.14
N THR A 416 -22.48 4.66 3.37
CA THR A 416 -23.68 4.96 2.56
C THR A 416 -24.57 6.05 3.14
N GLY A 417 -24.23 6.57 4.33
CA GLY A 417 -24.98 7.64 4.99
C GLY A 417 -25.07 8.91 4.16
N PRO A 418 -26.10 9.76 4.37
CA PRO A 418 -26.15 11.07 3.76
C PRO A 418 -24.85 11.79 4.09
N LYS A 419 -24.10 12.20 3.07
CA LYS A 419 -22.97 13.10 3.25
C LYS A 419 -23.53 14.31 3.96
N ASP A 420 -23.06 14.61 5.17
CA ASP A 420 -23.41 15.86 5.83
C ASP A 420 -23.21 16.94 4.79
N ALA A 421 -24.31 17.55 4.34
CA ALA A 421 -24.22 18.68 3.44
C ALA A 421 -23.28 19.66 4.15
N PRO A 422 -22.23 20.18 3.48
CA PRO A 422 -21.35 21.14 4.13
C PRO A 422 -22.26 22.16 4.78
N ASN A 423 -22.13 22.31 6.12
CA ASN A 423 -22.98 23.14 6.98
C ASN A 423 -23.60 24.25 6.15
N LYS A 424 -24.95 24.28 6.03
CA LYS A 424 -25.71 25.22 5.19
C LYS A 424 -24.84 26.45 4.92
N LEU A 425 -24.28 26.53 3.70
CA LEU A 425 -23.37 27.62 3.33
C LEU A 425 -24.04 28.92 3.79
N PRO A 426 -23.32 29.81 4.49
CA PRO A 426 -23.92 31.03 5.01
C PRO A 426 -24.68 31.75 3.89
N ASP A 427 -25.89 32.22 4.20
CA ASP A 427 -26.74 32.84 3.19
C ASP A 427 -25.97 34.01 2.55
N ILE A 428 -25.83 34.00 1.22
CA ILE A 428 -25.10 35.02 0.47
C ILE A 428 -25.71 36.39 0.77
N THR A 429 -24.96 37.25 1.45
CA THR A 429 -25.43 38.56 1.86
C THR A 429 -25.35 39.56 0.69
N THR A 430 -26.03 40.69 0.83
CA THR A 430 -25.86 41.82 -0.10
C THR A 430 -24.41 42.32 -0.12
N GLY A 431 -23.68 42.21 1.00
CA GLY A 431 -22.26 42.54 1.10
C GLY A 431 -21.40 41.64 0.23
N ASP A 432 -21.65 40.33 0.24
CA ASP A 432 -20.91 39.35 -0.56
C ASP A 432 -21.12 39.58 -2.06
N ARG A 433 -22.37 39.90 -2.46
CA ARG A 433 -22.69 40.22 -3.87
C ARG A 433 -22.01 41.51 -4.33
N ALA A 434 -21.99 42.53 -3.47
CA ALA A 434 -21.30 43.79 -3.77
C ALA A 434 -19.79 43.58 -3.88
N GLY A 435 -19.19 42.86 -2.94
CA GLY A 435 -17.77 42.52 -2.94
C GLY A 435 -17.37 41.73 -4.19
N ALA A 436 -18.10 40.67 -4.53
CA ALA A 436 -17.85 39.86 -5.72
C ALA A 436 -17.97 40.67 -7.03
N SER A 437 -18.95 41.57 -7.10
CA SER A 437 -19.16 42.44 -8.27
C SER A 437 -18.00 43.43 -8.42
N ILE A 438 -17.56 44.07 -7.33
CA ILE A 438 -16.41 44.98 -7.34
C ILE A 438 -15.15 44.24 -7.78
N LEU A 439 -14.89 43.06 -7.22
CA LEU A 439 -13.71 42.27 -7.55
C LEU A 439 -13.71 41.84 -9.02
N THR A 440 -14.87 41.46 -9.55
CA THR A 440 -15.04 41.08 -10.95
C THR A 440 -14.82 42.27 -11.88
N VAL A 441 -15.38 43.44 -11.57
CA VAL A 441 -15.17 44.68 -12.35
C VAL A 441 -13.70 45.09 -12.34
N LEU A 442 -13.03 45.02 -11.18
CA LEU A 442 -11.61 45.34 -11.07
C LEU A 442 -10.74 44.35 -11.86
N PHE A 443 -11.04 43.06 -11.77
CA PHE A 443 -10.28 42.03 -12.48
C PHE A 443 -10.45 42.14 -14.00
N VAL A 444 -11.70 42.23 -14.48
CA VAL A 444 -12.01 42.38 -15.91
C VAL A 444 -11.49 43.72 -16.44
N GLY A 445 -11.65 44.80 -15.68
CA GLY A 445 -11.14 46.13 -16.02
C GLY A 445 -9.61 46.15 -16.08
N GLY A 446 -8.94 45.52 -15.13
CA GLY A 446 -7.48 45.36 -15.14
C GLY A 446 -7.00 44.55 -16.33
N TRP A 447 -7.67 43.44 -16.66
CA TRP A 447 -7.37 42.62 -17.83
C TRP A 447 -7.57 43.38 -19.14
N ALA A 448 -8.70 44.07 -19.29
CA ALA A 448 -8.99 44.89 -20.46
C ALA A 448 -8.00 46.05 -20.60
N GLY A 449 -7.61 46.68 -19.49
CA GLY A 449 -6.58 47.72 -19.45
C GLY A 449 -5.21 47.20 -19.88
N ALA A 450 -4.81 46.02 -19.37
CA ALA A 450 -3.56 45.37 -19.75
C ALA A 450 -3.52 45.00 -21.24
N ILE A 451 -4.61 44.44 -21.78
CA ILE A 451 -4.74 44.14 -23.23
C ILE A 451 -4.65 45.43 -24.05
N THR A 452 -5.38 46.47 -23.65
CA THR A 452 -5.41 47.74 -24.39
C THR A 452 -4.04 48.40 -24.42
N TRP A 453 -3.31 48.37 -23.29
CA TRP A 453 -1.94 48.86 -23.21
C TRP A 453 -0.99 48.04 -24.11
N LEU A 454 -1.13 46.71 -24.13
CA LEU A 454 -0.34 45.84 -25.01
C LEU A 454 -0.58 46.10 -26.51
N VAL A 455 -1.82 46.43 -26.89
CA VAL A 455 -2.21 46.63 -28.29
C VAL A 455 -1.89 48.05 -28.80
N TYR A 456 -2.01 49.06 -27.94
CA TYR A 456 -1.91 50.47 -28.35
C TYR A 456 -0.77 51.26 -27.69
N GLY A 457 -0.13 50.70 -26.67
CA GLY A 457 0.90 51.36 -25.84
C GLY A 457 2.29 50.72 -25.91
N GLY A 458 2.53 49.83 -26.88
CA GLY A 458 3.85 49.30 -27.25
C GLY A 458 4.52 50.11 -28.35
#